data_AF-A0A3B9DQ38-F1
#
_entry.id   AF-A0A3B9DQ38-F1
#
_cell.length_a   1.000
_cell.length_b   1.000
_cell.length_c   1.000
_cell.angle_alpha   90.00
_cell.angle_beta   90.00
_cell.angle_gamma   90.00
#
_symmetry.space_group_name_H-M   'P 1'
#
loop_
_entity.id
_entity.type
_entity.pdbx_description
1 polymer ?
#
loop_
_entity_poly.entity_id
_entity_poly.type
_entity_poly.pdbx_seq_one_letter_code
_entity_poly.pdbx_strand_id
1 'polypeptide(L)'
;MGGEGLSGSQIGLIHTKSSLEQFEVLGITLATLSPNLKYGRTPEEVPLTAAHEIGHALGLPHSDSHRDVVYPTNTARSLTPRDFRTVEALYRLPNGARIRRGP
;
A
#
# COMPACT_ATOMS: atom_id res chain seq x y z
N MET A 1 11.59 -18.72 11.46
CA MET A 1 10.69 -17.91 10.62
C MET A 1 9.85 -17.06 11.55
N GLY A 2 10.33 -15.85 11.89
CA GLY A 2 9.57 -14.90 12.71
C GLY A 2 8.97 -13.87 11.78
N GLY A 3 7.66 -13.92 11.56
CA GLY A 3 6.96 -12.79 10.95
C GLY A 3 6.96 -11.67 11.97
N GLU A 4 7.59 -10.54 11.64
CA GLU A 4 7.42 -9.33 12.45
C GLU A 4 5.93 -8.98 12.42
N GLY A 5 5.28 -9.11 13.58
CA GLY A 5 3.85 -8.85 13.71
C GLY A 5 3.53 -7.38 13.47
N LEU A 6 2.31 -7.10 13.05
CA LEU A 6 1.78 -5.74 12.96
C LEU A 6 1.88 -5.08 14.34
N SER A 7 2.49 -3.89 14.41
CA SER A 7 2.66 -3.14 15.67
C SER A 7 1.61 -2.02 15.81
N GLY A 8 1.07 -1.84 17.01
CA GLY A 8 0.22 -0.70 17.35
C GLY A 8 -1.08 -0.64 16.53
N SER A 9 -1.30 0.49 15.84
CA SER A 9 -2.48 0.75 14.99
C SER A 9 -2.30 0.34 13.53
N GLN A 10 -1.23 -0.39 13.21
CA GLN A 10 -0.93 -0.79 11.84
C GLN A 10 -1.93 -1.85 11.35
N ILE A 11 -2.64 -1.53 10.26
CA ILE A 11 -3.71 -2.36 9.71
C ILE A 11 -3.28 -3.21 8.51
N GLY A 12 -2.10 -2.93 7.97
CA GLY A 12 -1.46 -3.66 6.87
C GLY A 12 0.06 -3.43 6.89
N LEU A 13 0.80 -4.39 6.35
CA LEU A 13 2.25 -4.33 6.22
C LEU A 13 2.71 -5.10 4.98
N ILE A 14 3.48 -4.42 4.16
CA ILE A 14 4.23 -4.98 3.04
C ILE A 14 5.69 -5.23 3.45
N HIS A 15 6.18 -6.44 3.22
CA HIS A 15 7.60 -6.77 3.37
C HIS A 15 8.25 -6.80 2.00
N THR A 16 9.19 -5.89 1.76
CA THR A 16 9.95 -5.81 0.51
C THR A 16 11.45 -5.96 0.76
N LYS A 17 12.14 -6.61 -0.17
CA LYS A 17 13.60 -6.58 -0.27
C LYS A 17 13.96 -5.89 -1.57
N SER A 18 14.68 -4.78 -1.48
CA SER A 18 15.14 -4.02 -2.64
C SER A 18 16.68 -3.96 -2.67
N SER A 19 17.25 -4.28 -3.82
CA SER A 19 18.64 -4.00 -4.20
C SER A 19 18.64 -3.08 -5.44
N LEU A 20 19.83 -2.73 -5.94
CA LEU A 20 19.94 -1.92 -7.16
C LEU A 20 19.39 -2.61 -8.41
N GLU A 21 19.38 -3.94 -8.43
CA GLU A 21 19.01 -4.74 -9.61
C GLU A 21 17.69 -5.51 -9.41
N GLN A 22 17.23 -5.65 -8.17
CA GLN A 22 16.11 -6.53 -7.85
C GLN A 22 15.20 -5.92 -6.79
N PHE A 23 13.90 -5.96 -7.06
CA PHE A 23 12.86 -5.67 -6.09
C PHE A 23 12.03 -6.94 -5.90
N GLU A 24 11.92 -7.39 -4.67
CA GLU A 24 11.23 -8.62 -4.29
C GLU A 24 10.18 -8.32 -3.21
N VAL A 25 8.97 -8.81 -3.41
CA VAL A 25 7.90 -8.77 -2.41
C VAL A 25 7.95 -10.07 -1.62
N LEU A 26 8.33 -9.98 -0.35
CA LEU A 26 8.49 -11.14 0.53
C LEU A 26 7.17 -11.58 1.16
N GLY A 27 6.21 -10.66 1.30
CA GLY A 27 4.90 -10.97 1.85
C GLY A 27 4.05 -9.74 2.12
N ILE A 28 2.74 -9.96 2.21
CA ILE A 28 1.74 -8.96 2.61
C ILE A 28 1.00 -9.51 3.82
N THR A 29 0.97 -8.73 4.89
CA THR A 29 0.25 -9.06 6.13
C THR A 29 -0.88 -8.05 6.31
N LEU A 30 -2.10 -8.53 6.56
CA LEU A 30 -3.28 -7.70 6.75
C LEU A 30 -3.95 -8.05 8.08
N ALA A 31 -4.25 -7.03 8.89
CA ALA A 31 -5.13 -7.22 10.04
C ALA A 31 -6.58 -7.28 9.57
N THR A 32 -7.18 -8.47 9.62
CA THR A 32 -8.62 -8.66 9.39
C THR A 32 -9.45 -8.41 10.65
N LEU A 33 -8.81 -8.47 11.82
CA LEU A 33 -9.40 -8.20 13.13
C LEU A 33 -8.45 -7.28 13.89
N SER A 34 -8.98 -6.28 14.58
CA SER A 34 -8.17 -5.42 15.45
C SER A 34 -8.82 -5.37 16.85
N PRO A 35 -8.09 -5.69 17.92
CA PRO A 35 -8.64 -5.74 19.27
C PRO A 35 -9.01 -4.34 19.82
N ASN A 36 -8.49 -3.26 19.22
CA ASN A 36 -8.70 -1.88 19.66
C ASN A 36 -9.74 -1.10 18.84
N LEU A 37 -10.27 -1.66 17.75
CA LEU A 37 -11.38 -1.05 17.02
C LEU A 37 -12.69 -1.54 17.66
N LYS A 38 -13.38 -0.63 18.34
CA LYS A 38 -14.68 -0.88 19.00
C LYS A 38 -15.74 -1.50 18.07
N TYR A 39 -15.53 -1.38 16.77
CA TYR A 39 -16.22 -2.06 15.69
C TYR A 39 -15.13 -2.64 14.80
N GLY A 40 -14.97 -3.97 14.74
CA GLY A 40 -13.94 -4.59 13.90
C GLY A 40 -13.98 -4.10 12.45
N ARG A 41 -12.92 -4.38 11.67
CA ARG A 41 -12.83 -3.95 10.27
C ARG A 41 -14.04 -4.46 9.50
N THR A 42 -14.64 -3.58 8.72
CA THR A 42 -15.72 -3.96 7.81
C THR A 42 -15.13 -4.87 6.70
N PRO A 43 -15.88 -5.86 6.20
CA PRO A 43 -15.44 -6.68 5.08
C PRO A 43 -15.00 -5.86 3.86
N GLU A 44 -15.53 -4.64 3.70
CA GLU A 44 -15.22 -3.71 2.62
C GLU A 44 -13.87 -2.99 2.81
N GLU A 45 -13.40 -2.79 4.05
CA GLU A 45 -12.11 -2.15 4.35
C GLU A 45 -10.92 -3.08 4.09
N VAL A 46 -11.10 -4.39 4.25
CA VAL A 46 -10.02 -5.38 4.06
C VAL A 46 -9.47 -5.35 2.61
N PRO A 47 -10.31 -5.39 1.55
CA PRO A 47 -9.87 -5.23 0.17
C PRO A 47 -9.13 -3.91 -0.09
N LEU A 48 -9.56 -2.80 0.53
CA LEU A 48 -8.96 -1.49 0.31
C LEU A 48 -7.58 -1.38 0.98
N THR A 49 -7.39 -1.99 2.16
CA THR A 49 -6.05 -2.12 2.73
C THR A 49 -5.19 -3.09 1.93
N ALA A 50 -5.75 -4.20 1.45
CA ALA A 50 -5.01 -5.09 0.54
C ALA A 50 -4.52 -4.33 -0.69
N ALA A 51 -5.37 -3.51 -1.31
CA ALA A 51 -5.00 -2.68 -2.44
C ALA A 51 -3.94 -1.62 -2.09
N HIS A 52 -3.97 -1.05 -0.88
CA HIS A 52 -2.93 -0.15 -0.38
C HIS A 52 -1.56 -0.85 -0.32
N GLU A 53 -1.49 -2.01 0.34
CA GLU A 53 -0.24 -2.78 0.46
C GLU A 53 0.25 -3.30 -0.90
N ILE A 54 -0.66 -3.73 -1.77
CA ILE A 54 -0.34 -4.12 -3.15
C ILE A 54 0.21 -2.92 -3.93
N GLY A 55 -0.31 -1.71 -3.72
CA GLY A 55 0.24 -0.50 -4.31
C GLY A 55 1.72 -0.34 -3.99
N HIS A 56 2.11 -0.53 -2.73
CA HIS A 56 3.51 -0.54 -2.32
C HIS A 56 4.29 -1.72 -2.92
N ALA A 57 3.69 -2.91 -2.99
CA ALA A 57 4.26 -4.08 -3.64
C ALA A 57 4.54 -3.86 -5.15
N LEU A 58 3.78 -2.97 -5.79
CA LEU A 58 3.97 -2.55 -7.17
C LEU A 58 4.97 -1.39 -7.31
N GLY A 59 5.49 -0.86 -6.20
CA GLY A 59 6.49 0.21 -6.17
C GLY A 59 5.92 1.62 -6.00
N LEU A 60 4.63 1.77 -5.70
CA LEU A 60 4.07 3.09 -5.42
C LEU A 60 4.45 3.58 -4.01
N PRO A 61 4.90 4.84 -3.86
CA PRO A 61 5.00 5.47 -2.55
C PRO A 61 3.61 5.90 -2.06
N HIS A 62 3.53 6.35 -0.81
CA HIS A 62 2.32 7.00 -0.32
C HIS A 62 1.90 8.18 -1.20
N SER A 63 0.59 8.26 -1.49
CA SER A 63 -0.03 9.43 -2.11
C SER A 63 -0.18 10.57 -1.10
N ASP A 64 -0.22 11.81 -1.60
CA ASP A 64 -0.57 13.02 -0.84
C ASP A 64 -2.08 13.30 -0.81
N SER A 65 -2.85 12.56 -1.62
CA SER A 65 -4.29 12.76 -1.79
C SER A 65 -5.08 11.73 -1.00
N HIS A 66 -5.90 12.21 -0.06
CA HIS A 66 -6.80 11.40 0.76
C HIS A 66 -7.81 10.55 -0.03
N ARG A 67 -8.01 10.83 -1.33
CA ARG A 67 -8.89 10.05 -2.20
C ARG A 67 -8.23 8.82 -2.80
N ASP A 68 -6.91 8.72 -2.71
CA ASP A 68 -6.14 7.66 -3.34
C ASP A 68 -5.98 6.50 -2.35
N VAL A 69 -6.01 5.27 -2.85
CA VAL A 69 -5.99 4.08 -1.98
C VAL A 69 -4.65 3.95 -1.22
N VAL A 70 -3.57 4.47 -1.80
CA VAL A 70 -2.22 4.51 -1.20
C VAL A 70 -1.96 5.75 -0.33
N TYR A 71 -3.00 6.48 0.09
CA TYR A 71 -2.86 7.57 1.07
C TYR A 71 -2.54 7.00 2.48
N PRO A 72 -1.62 7.62 3.28
CA PRO A 72 -1.13 7.06 4.54
C PRO A 72 -2.22 6.64 5.54
N THR A 73 -3.30 7.40 5.62
CA THR A 73 -4.49 7.03 6.40
C THR A 73 -5.56 6.58 5.42
N ASN A 74 -5.57 5.30 5.04
CA ASN A 74 -6.49 4.81 4.02
C ASN A 74 -7.94 5.15 4.37
N THR A 75 -8.46 6.18 3.73
CA THR A 75 -9.83 6.70 3.86
C THR A 75 -10.62 6.47 2.57
N ALA A 76 -10.02 5.76 1.61
CA ALA A 76 -10.68 5.40 0.37
C ALA A 76 -11.89 4.51 0.68
N ARG A 77 -12.93 4.64 -0.15
CA ARG A 77 -14.13 3.79 -0.09
C ARG A 77 -14.26 2.89 -1.31
N SER A 78 -13.42 3.11 -2.31
CA SER A 78 -13.38 2.39 -3.57
C SER A 78 -12.06 2.72 -4.27
N LEU A 79 -11.62 1.85 -5.18
CA LEU A 79 -10.60 2.22 -6.16
C LEU A 79 -11.15 3.27 -7.12
N THR A 80 -10.32 4.24 -7.49
CA THR A 80 -10.66 5.32 -8.41
C THR A 80 -9.92 5.16 -9.73
N PRO A 81 -10.42 5.75 -10.84
CA PRO A 81 -9.67 5.81 -12.10
C PRO A 81 -8.27 6.44 -11.96
N ARG A 82 -8.04 7.27 -10.94
CA ARG A 82 -6.73 7.86 -10.67
C ARG A 82 -5.75 6.82 -10.14
N ASP A 83 -6.18 5.91 -9.27
CA ASP A 83 -5.32 4.84 -8.74
C ASP A 83 -4.74 3.99 -9.91
N PHE A 84 -5.60 3.61 -10.85
CA PHE A 84 -5.17 2.87 -12.05
C PHE A 84 -4.21 3.67 -12.93
N ARG A 85 -4.51 4.96 -13.20
CA ARG A 85 -3.61 5.81 -13.99
C ARG A 85 -2.25 6.02 -13.32
N THR A 86 -2.20 6.07 -11.99
CA THR A 86 -0.94 6.22 -11.24
C THR A 86 -0.07 4.98 -11.41
N VAL A 87 -0.64 3.78 -11.28
CA VAL A 87 0.06 2.51 -11.56
C VAL A 87 0.53 2.47 -13.02
N GLU A 88 -0.36 2.79 -13.95
CA GLU A 88 -0.04 2.79 -15.37
C GLU A 88 1.09 3.78 -15.72
N ALA A 89 1.09 4.96 -15.09
CA ALA A 89 2.15 5.95 -15.24
C ALA A 89 3.49 5.44 -14.70
N LEU A 90 3.52 4.75 -13.56
CA LEU A 90 4.72 4.15 -13.00
C LEU A 90 5.35 3.15 -13.99
N TYR A 91 4.55 2.25 -14.55
CA TYR A 91 5.04 1.23 -15.49
C TYR A 91 5.35 1.74 -16.89
N ARG A 92 4.97 2.98 -17.22
CA ARG A 92 5.40 3.65 -18.46
C ARG A 92 6.74 4.37 -18.32
N LEU A 93 7.27 4.53 -17.12
CA LEU A 93 8.56 5.15 -16.93
C LEU A 93 9.68 4.25 -17.48
N PRO A 94 10.74 4.84 -18.07
CA PRO A 94 11.91 4.06 -18.44
C PRO A 94 12.57 3.48 -17.18
N ASN A 95 13.18 2.30 -17.33
CA ASN A 95 13.94 1.68 -16.24
C ASN A 95 14.98 2.66 -15.67
N GLY A 96 15.04 2.78 -14.35
CA GLY A 96 15.91 3.73 -13.65
C GLY A 96 15.38 5.16 -13.53
N ALA A 97 14.17 5.45 -14.01
CA ALA A 97 13.51 6.73 -13.75
C ALA A 97 13.36 6.98 -12.25
N ARG A 98 13.59 8.23 -11.84
CA ARG A 98 13.44 8.66 -10.43
C ARG A 98 12.23 9.58 -10.30
N ILE A 99 11.27 9.19 -9.47
CA ILE A 99 10.14 10.04 -9.11
C ILE A 99 10.61 10.97 -8.00
N ARG A 100 10.65 12.28 -8.27
CA ARG A 100 10.94 13.30 -7.25
C ARG A 100 9.62 13.98 -6.88
N ARG A 101 9.30 14.05 -5.58
CA ARG A 101 8.21 14.91 -5.12
C ARG A 101 8.58 16.36 -5.43
N GLY A 102 7.64 17.11 -6.01
CA GLY A 102 7.78 18.55 -6.20
C GLY A 102 7.96 19.28 -4.85
N PRO A 103 8.47 20.51 -4.87
CA PRO A 103 8.53 21.35 -3.67
C PRO A 103 7.13 21.58 -3.07
#